data_AF-A0A1G4EIP0-F1
#
_entry.id   AF-A0A1G4EIP0-F1
#
_cell.length_a   1.000
_cell.length_b   1.000
_cell.length_c   1.000
_cell.angle_alpha   90.00
_cell.angle_beta   90.00
_cell.angle_gamma   90.00
#
_symmetry.space_group_name_H-M   'P 1'
#
loop_
_entity.id
_entity.type
_entity.pdbx_description
1 polymer ?
#
loop_
_entity_poly.entity_id
_entity_poly.type
_entity_poly.pdbx_seq_one_letter_code
_entity_poly.pdbx_strand_id
1 'polypeptide(L)'
;MEYPDLVYYEDGDEKIQISEHLKQLTLYNFFHEIDNEFKKKNESIHCEKCNEMLNVTENSEPKLLELCKAVCYFILNNNDIEYFCNGSSCNNSCSHMKFRLHDHVMKDYKFSDNIIKFYEALGSISKSANFKLKDCPIGNYNLSKDEFMNFKYLYEFFFNYIDIRNKISKDNDSNKQLYCKYIKNFFQFYNKIKDSCPPRSNCKYYNILEKLKNEFITYNEINNVYDKCNYEKTSCKEGSNLSDDIPCLTEKGNRFTIKISGDNPYNIINILFNVLIYLISILTTFTLLYKFTPLGSLLRSRMNKRKNILEHVYENNYDHLGNISKDEVPNFDSRGYNVLYQSDKNI
;
A
#
# COMPACT_ATOMS: atom_id res chain seq x y z
N MET A 1 -6.46 -12.42 -11.42
CA MET A 1 -6.66 -11.98 -10.02
C MET A 1 -5.93 -10.68 -9.88
N GLU A 2 -6.51 -9.71 -9.19
CA GLU A 2 -5.76 -8.51 -8.83
C GLU A 2 -4.80 -8.89 -7.69
N TYR A 3 -3.50 -8.72 -7.90
CA TYR A 3 -2.46 -8.90 -6.89
C TYR A 3 -1.78 -7.55 -6.63
N PRO A 4 -1.23 -7.33 -5.43
CA PRO A 4 -1.34 -8.19 -4.24
C PRO A 4 -2.78 -8.29 -3.71
N ASP A 5 -3.11 -9.45 -3.15
CA ASP A 5 -4.31 -9.60 -2.35
C ASP A 5 -3.96 -9.44 -0.87
N LEU A 6 -4.58 -8.45 -0.22
CA LEU A 6 -4.32 -8.07 1.16
C LEU A 6 -5.58 -8.26 2.01
N VAL A 7 -6.27 -9.41 1.90
CA VAL A 7 -7.49 -9.68 2.72
C VAL A 7 -7.23 -9.61 4.22
N TYR A 8 -6.01 -9.90 4.67
CA TYR A 8 -5.64 -9.81 6.09
C TYR A 8 -5.49 -8.37 6.62
N TYR A 9 -5.65 -7.36 5.77
CA TYR A 9 -5.54 -5.95 6.13
C TYR A 9 -6.90 -5.39 6.57
N GLU A 10 -6.99 -4.79 7.76
CA GLU A 10 -8.24 -4.32 8.36
C GLU A 10 -8.73 -2.96 7.80
N ASP A 11 -7.81 -2.08 7.35
CA ASP A 11 -8.13 -0.74 6.82
C ASP A 11 -8.23 -0.72 5.29
N GLY A 12 -9.43 -0.42 4.76
CA GLY A 12 -9.76 -0.52 3.34
C GLY A 12 -9.09 0.52 2.43
N ASP A 13 -8.95 1.77 2.87
CA ASP A 13 -8.40 2.84 2.02
C ASP A 13 -6.86 2.77 1.95
N GLU A 14 -6.22 2.46 3.08
CA GLU A 14 -4.77 2.24 3.12
C GLU A 14 -4.37 0.98 2.35
N LYS A 15 -5.21 -0.06 2.39
CA LYS A 15 -5.01 -1.31 1.64
C LYS A 15 -4.86 -1.07 0.14
N ILE A 16 -5.69 -0.21 -0.46
CA ILE A 16 -5.62 0.10 -1.90
C ILE A 16 -4.28 0.77 -2.22
N GLN A 17 -3.89 1.77 -1.44
CA GLN A 17 -2.63 2.49 -1.66
C GLN A 17 -1.43 1.56 -1.51
N ILE A 18 -1.39 0.73 -0.47
CA ILE A 18 -0.31 -0.24 -0.27
C ILE A 18 -0.27 -1.23 -1.43
N SER A 19 -1.43 -1.72 -1.88
CA SER A 19 -1.51 -2.64 -3.02
C SER A 19 -0.86 -2.07 -4.28
N GLU A 20 -1.18 -0.83 -4.65
CA GLU A 20 -0.58 -0.18 -5.83
C GLU A 20 0.93 -0.02 -5.74
N HIS A 21 1.46 0.29 -4.55
CA HIS A 21 2.91 0.41 -4.36
C HIS A 21 3.62 -0.94 -4.35
N LEU A 22 2.98 -1.96 -3.78
CA LEU A 22 3.50 -3.32 -3.80
C LEU A 22 3.57 -3.88 -5.22
N LYS A 23 2.61 -3.57 -6.11
CA LYS A 23 2.65 -3.99 -7.53
C LYS A 23 3.97 -3.64 -8.24
N GLN A 24 4.67 -2.61 -7.78
CA GLN A 24 5.95 -2.15 -8.34
C GLN A 24 7.17 -2.94 -7.84
N LEU A 25 7.00 -3.85 -6.87
CA LEU A 25 8.08 -4.68 -6.33
C LEU A 25 8.42 -5.84 -7.27
N THR A 26 9.64 -6.35 -7.13
CA THR A 26 10.23 -7.36 -8.03
C THR A 26 9.36 -8.61 -8.14
N LEU A 27 8.80 -9.09 -7.03
CA LEU A 27 7.94 -10.28 -7.01
C LEU A 27 6.68 -10.09 -7.88
N TYR A 28 6.00 -8.95 -7.76
CA TYR A 28 4.75 -8.71 -8.48
C TYR A 28 4.99 -8.34 -9.94
N ASN A 29 6.09 -7.65 -10.25
CA ASN A 29 6.53 -7.48 -11.63
C ASN A 29 6.77 -8.85 -12.29
N PHE A 30 7.46 -9.76 -11.59
CA PHE A 30 7.67 -11.12 -12.08
C PHE A 30 6.33 -11.87 -12.26
N PHE A 31 5.41 -11.77 -11.31
CA PHE A 31 4.07 -12.37 -11.46
C PHE A 31 3.31 -11.80 -12.67
N HIS A 32 3.46 -10.52 -12.97
CA HIS A 32 2.87 -9.91 -14.15
C HIS A 32 3.40 -10.50 -15.45
N GLU A 33 4.71 -10.68 -15.54
CA GLU A 33 5.34 -11.28 -16.70
C GLU A 33 4.90 -12.74 -16.89
N ILE A 34 4.93 -13.54 -15.83
CA ILE A 34 4.48 -14.93 -15.87
C ILE A 34 3.00 -15.04 -16.25
N ASP A 35 2.14 -14.16 -15.72
CA ASP A 35 0.73 -14.14 -16.08
C ASP A 35 0.50 -13.83 -17.57
N ASN A 36 1.36 -13.00 -18.17
CA ASN A 36 1.27 -12.70 -19.60
C ASN A 36 1.73 -13.89 -20.45
N GLU A 37 2.75 -14.62 -20.01
CA GLU A 37 3.15 -15.89 -20.63
C GLU A 37 2.05 -16.95 -20.55
N PHE A 38 1.39 -17.10 -19.40
CA PHE A 38 0.29 -18.05 -19.22
C PHE A 38 -0.99 -17.71 -20.00
N LYS A 39 -1.05 -16.55 -20.66
CA LYS A 39 -2.16 -16.17 -21.57
C LYS A 39 -1.85 -16.48 -23.03
N LYS A 40 -0.58 -16.76 -23.39
CA LYS A 40 -0.22 -17.03 -24.79
C LYS A 40 -0.83 -18.36 -25.22
N LYS A 41 -1.69 -18.31 -26.24
CA LYS A 41 -2.29 -19.50 -26.85
C LYS A 41 -1.38 -19.98 -27.97
N ASN A 42 -0.80 -21.16 -27.80
CA ASN A 42 -0.01 -21.81 -28.84
C ASN A 42 -0.17 -23.33 -28.74
N GLU A 43 -0.32 -23.99 -29.88
CA GLU A 43 -0.43 -25.44 -29.96
C GLU A 43 0.97 -26.04 -30.16
N SER A 44 1.35 -26.95 -29.26
CA SER A 44 2.55 -27.77 -29.40
C SER A 44 2.14 -29.22 -29.18
N ILE A 45 2.61 -30.12 -30.07
CA ILE A 45 2.43 -31.57 -29.95
C ILE A 45 2.92 -32.09 -28.59
N HIS A 46 3.97 -31.47 -28.04
CA HIS A 46 4.52 -31.84 -26.73
C HIS A 46 3.60 -31.50 -25.54
N CYS A 47 2.55 -30.71 -25.78
CA CYS A 47 1.53 -30.36 -24.79
C CYS A 47 0.27 -31.23 -24.88
N GLU A 48 0.25 -32.26 -25.74
CA GLU A 48 -0.87 -33.20 -25.85
C GLU A 48 -1.13 -33.94 -24.54
N LYS A 49 -0.11 -34.12 -23.69
CA LYS A 49 -0.26 -34.72 -22.36
C LYS A 49 -1.29 -34.00 -21.48
N CYS A 50 -1.44 -32.67 -21.65
CA CYS A 50 -2.50 -31.92 -21.00
C CYS A 50 -3.89 -32.40 -21.44
N ASN A 51 -4.10 -32.67 -22.73
CA ASN A 51 -5.38 -33.20 -23.24
C ASN A 51 -5.62 -34.63 -22.73
N GLU A 52 -4.60 -35.49 -22.77
CA GLU A 52 -4.72 -36.90 -22.36
C GLU A 52 -5.09 -37.07 -20.89
N MET A 53 -4.51 -36.23 -20.01
CA MET A 53 -4.70 -36.36 -18.57
C MET A 53 -5.91 -35.57 -18.07
N LEU A 54 -6.24 -34.43 -18.67
CA LEU A 54 -7.36 -33.58 -18.24
C LEU A 54 -8.68 -33.87 -18.99
N ASN A 55 -8.81 -35.08 -19.56
CA ASN A 55 -9.94 -35.59 -20.35
C ASN A 55 -11.19 -34.69 -20.42
N VAL A 56 -11.45 -34.23 -21.65
CA VAL A 56 -12.65 -33.53 -22.11
C VAL A 56 -13.88 -34.44 -21.97
N THR A 57 -14.40 -34.58 -20.76
CA THR A 57 -15.81 -34.91 -20.54
C THR A 57 -16.56 -33.60 -20.33
N GLU A 58 -17.89 -33.56 -20.40
CA GLU A 58 -18.69 -32.32 -20.23
C GLU A 58 -18.39 -31.55 -18.93
N ASN A 59 -17.72 -32.19 -17.96
CA ASN A 59 -17.25 -31.62 -16.70
C ASN A 59 -15.77 -31.19 -16.68
N SER A 60 -15.04 -31.26 -17.81
CA SER A 60 -13.66 -30.77 -17.88
C SER A 60 -13.68 -29.26 -17.74
N GLU A 61 -12.98 -28.73 -16.74
CA GLU A 61 -12.88 -27.29 -16.54
C GLU A 61 -12.00 -26.69 -17.65
N PRO A 62 -12.58 -26.05 -18.68
CA PRO A 62 -11.85 -25.68 -19.89
C PRO A 62 -10.67 -24.76 -19.59
N LYS A 63 -10.80 -23.95 -18.54
CA LYS A 63 -9.77 -23.05 -18.03
C LYS A 63 -8.52 -23.77 -17.48
N LEU A 64 -8.66 -24.96 -16.88
CA LEU A 64 -7.52 -25.69 -16.30
C LEU A 64 -6.69 -26.36 -17.41
N LEU A 65 -7.39 -26.86 -18.43
CA LEU A 65 -6.77 -27.36 -19.66
C LEU A 65 -6.05 -26.23 -20.41
N GLU A 66 -6.69 -25.06 -20.57
CA GLU A 66 -6.05 -23.88 -21.18
C GLU A 66 -4.79 -23.47 -20.40
N LEU A 67 -4.86 -23.41 -19.08
CA LEU A 67 -3.70 -23.11 -18.22
C LEU A 67 -2.59 -24.16 -18.39
N CYS A 68 -2.93 -25.46 -18.44
CA CYS A 68 -1.95 -26.52 -18.62
C CYS A 68 -1.19 -26.36 -19.94
N LYS A 69 -1.91 -26.09 -21.03
CA LYS A 69 -1.32 -25.87 -22.35
C LYS A 69 -0.42 -24.64 -22.37
N ALA A 70 -0.86 -23.53 -21.78
CA ALA A 70 -0.07 -22.29 -21.74
C ALA A 70 1.22 -22.47 -20.94
N VAL A 71 1.14 -23.14 -19.77
CA VAL A 71 2.31 -23.45 -18.94
C VAL A 71 3.26 -24.40 -19.67
N CYS A 72 2.71 -25.45 -20.32
CA CYS A 72 3.50 -26.37 -21.13
C CYS A 72 4.25 -25.66 -22.26
N TYR A 73 3.57 -24.75 -22.97
CA TYR A 73 4.21 -23.96 -24.00
C TYR A 73 5.34 -23.11 -23.43
N PHE A 74 5.09 -22.40 -22.32
CA PHE A 74 6.08 -21.57 -21.65
C PHE A 74 7.34 -22.39 -21.28
N ILE A 75 7.18 -23.54 -20.64
CA ILE A 75 8.33 -24.32 -20.17
C ILE A 75 9.14 -25.00 -21.29
N LEU A 76 8.54 -25.25 -22.46
CA LEU A 76 9.21 -25.86 -23.61
C LEU A 76 9.86 -24.82 -24.53
N ASN A 77 9.21 -23.66 -24.71
CA ASN A 77 9.56 -22.68 -25.73
C ASN A 77 10.20 -21.40 -25.19
N ASN A 78 10.51 -21.31 -23.89
CA ASN A 78 11.24 -20.15 -23.39
C ASN A 78 12.63 -20.13 -24.04
N ASN A 79 12.79 -19.29 -25.06
CA ASN A 79 14.07 -19.02 -25.71
C ASN A 79 14.89 -18.02 -24.89
N ASP A 80 14.25 -17.34 -23.94
CA ASP A 80 14.83 -16.35 -23.05
C ASP A 80 14.96 -16.91 -21.62
N ILE A 81 15.44 -18.15 -21.50
CA ILE A 81 15.76 -18.75 -20.18
C ILE A 81 16.76 -17.89 -19.42
N GLU A 82 17.64 -17.17 -20.12
CA GLU A 82 18.56 -16.21 -19.52
C GLU A 82 17.84 -14.97 -18.94
N TYR A 83 16.66 -14.61 -19.44
CA TYR A 83 15.81 -13.60 -18.80
C TYR A 83 15.08 -14.17 -17.58
N PHE A 84 14.57 -15.40 -17.72
CA PHE A 84 13.89 -16.09 -16.63
C PHE A 84 14.83 -16.44 -15.46
N CYS A 85 16.10 -16.75 -15.75
CA CYS A 85 17.10 -17.16 -14.78
C CYS A 85 18.16 -16.06 -14.65
N ASN A 86 18.44 -15.58 -13.44
CA ASN A 86 19.47 -14.56 -13.24
C ASN A 86 20.88 -15.17 -13.36
N GLY A 87 21.30 -15.52 -14.58
CA GLY A 87 22.53 -16.25 -14.88
C GLY A 87 22.39 -17.76 -14.67
N SER A 88 23.24 -18.35 -13.82
CA SER A 88 23.40 -19.81 -13.69
C SER A 88 22.35 -20.52 -12.82
N SER A 89 21.46 -19.79 -12.14
CA SER A 89 20.43 -20.38 -11.29
C SER A 89 19.04 -19.81 -11.56
N CYS A 90 18.10 -20.72 -11.76
CA CYS A 90 16.68 -20.40 -11.93
C CYS A 90 15.88 -20.57 -10.61
N ASN A 91 16.53 -20.81 -9.47
CA ASN A 91 15.86 -21.31 -8.27
C ASN A 91 14.74 -20.38 -7.75
N ASN A 92 15.01 -19.08 -7.68
CA ASN A 92 14.02 -18.10 -7.22
C ASN A 92 12.89 -17.97 -8.24
N SER A 93 13.20 -17.69 -9.51
CA SER A 93 12.22 -17.57 -10.59
C SER A 93 11.36 -18.82 -10.73
N CYS A 94 11.95 -20.00 -10.62
CA CYS A 94 11.23 -21.27 -10.58
C CYS A 94 10.27 -21.34 -9.39
N SER A 95 10.73 -20.98 -8.20
CA SER A 95 9.89 -20.97 -6.99
C SER A 95 8.71 -20.00 -7.15
N HIS A 96 8.97 -18.79 -7.65
CA HIS A 96 7.95 -17.77 -7.92
C HIS A 96 6.96 -18.23 -8.98
N MET A 97 7.42 -18.84 -10.07
CA MET A 97 6.55 -19.34 -11.13
C MET A 97 5.66 -20.48 -10.63
N LYS A 98 6.21 -21.45 -9.90
CA LYS A 98 5.43 -22.56 -9.32
C LYS A 98 4.39 -22.06 -8.33
N PHE A 99 4.79 -21.11 -7.49
CA PHE A 99 3.89 -20.44 -6.57
C PHE A 99 2.76 -19.74 -7.32
N ARG A 100 3.09 -18.95 -8.35
CA ARG A 100 2.11 -18.21 -9.16
C ARG A 100 1.15 -19.14 -9.89
N LEU A 101 1.66 -20.23 -10.44
CA LEU A 101 0.86 -21.29 -11.06
C LEU A 101 -0.15 -21.87 -10.07
N HIS A 102 0.30 -22.20 -8.86
CA HIS A 102 -0.58 -22.74 -7.82
C HIS A 102 -1.62 -21.72 -7.34
N ASP A 103 -1.29 -20.43 -7.31
CA ASP A 103 -2.26 -19.36 -7.01
C ASP A 103 -3.40 -19.32 -8.03
N HIS A 104 -3.11 -19.44 -9.34
CA HIS A 104 -4.15 -19.55 -10.36
C HIS A 104 -5.04 -20.79 -10.15
N VAL A 105 -4.42 -21.92 -9.81
CA VAL A 105 -5.15 -23.17 -9.58
C VAL A 105 -6.06 -23.05 -8.34
N MET A 106 -5.56 -22.57 -7.21
CA MET A 106 -6.34 -22.51 -5.95
C MET A 106 -7.42 -21.43 -5.94
N LYS A 107 -7.31 -20.43 -6.83
CA LYS A 107 -8.31 -19.38 -6.98
C LYS A 107 -9.62 -19.91 -7.59
N ASP A 108 -9.51 -20.62 -8.71
CA ASP A 108 -10.65 -20.94 -9.55
C ASP A 108 -11.19 -22.36 -9.28
N TYR A 109 -10.46 -23.19 -8.51
CA TYR A 109 -10.80 -24.61 -8.33
C TYR A 109 -10.90 -25.02 -6.87
N LYS A 110 -11.88 -25.88 -6.57
CA LYS A 110 -11.86 -26.70 -5.35
C LYS A 110 -10.92 -27.87 -5.60
N PHE A 111 -10.23 -28.32 -4.55
CA PHE A 111 -9.35 -29.49 -4.66
C PHE A 111 -10.11 -30.66 -5.28
N SER A 112 -9.58 -31.19 -6.39
CA SER A 112 -10.23 -32.21 -7.20
C SER A 112 -9.19 -33.09 -7.89
N ASP A 113 -9.63 -34.25 -8.37
CA ASP A 113 -8.79 -35.16 -9.17
C ASP A 113 -8.22 -34.46 -10.41
N ASN A 114 -8.90 -33.44 -10.93
CA ASN A 114 -8.42 -32.65 -12.07
C ASN A 114 -7.17 -31.85 -11.72
N ILE A 115 -7.06 -31.31 -10.50
CA ILE A 115 -5.84 -30.62 -10.05
C ILE A 115 -4.67 -31.60 -9.93
N ILE A 116 -4.93 -32.83 -9.45
CA ILE A 116 -3.91 -33.88 -9.38
C ILE A 116 -3.41 -34.21 -10.79
N LYS A 117 -4.34 -34.51 -11.71
CA LYS A 117 -4.05 -34.80 -13.13
C LYS A 117 -3.34 -33.64 -13.83
N PHE A 118 -3.68 -32.40 -13.49
CA PHE A 118 -3.01 -31.20 -14.01
C PHE A 118 -1.51 -31.19 -13.65
N TYR A 119 -1.19 -31.43 -12.38
CA TYR A 119 0.20 -31.49 -11.94
C TYR A 119 0.93 -32.74 -12.45
N GLU A 120 0.25 -33.88 -12.60
CA GLU A 120 0.82 -35.08 -13.24
C GLU A 120 1.16 -34.84 -14.71
N ALA A 121 0.32 -34.08 -15.44
CA ALA A 121 0.57 -33.71 -16.83
C ALA A 121 1.82 -32.85 -16.95
N LEU A 122 1.90 -31.75 -16.17
CA LEU A 122 3.07 -30.88 -16.17
C LEU A 122 4.33 -31.58 -15.65
N GLY A 123 4.19 -32.46 -14.66
CA GLY A 123 5.26 -33.33 -14.15
C GLY A 123 5.77 -34.32 -15.20
N SER A 124 4.90 -34.79 -16.10
CA SER A 124 5.30 -35.66 -17.21
C SER A 124 6.00 -34.87 -18.32
N ILE A 125 5.48 -33.69 -18.66
CA ILE A 125 6.07 -32.79 -19.67
C ILE A 125 7.48 -32.34 -19.24
N SER A 126 7.67 -32.01 -17.96
CA SER A 126 8.96 -31.59 -17.42
C SER A 126 10.04 -32.69 -17.44
N LYS A 127 9.66 -33.96 -17.63
CA LYS A 127 10.61 -35.06 -17.83
C LYS A 127 11.03 -35.25 -19.29
N SER A 128 10.40 -34.55 -20.23
CA SER A 128 10.75 -34.66 -21.66
C SER A 128 12.14 -34.09 -21.94
N ALA A 129 12.84 -34.63 -22.94
CA ALA A 129 14.17 -34.16 -23.34
C ALA A 129 14.19 -32.68 -23.78
N ASN A 130 13.04 -32.17 -24.23
CA ASN A 130 12.84 -30.80 -24.70
C ASN A 130 12.55 -29.82 -23.56
N PHE A 131 12.40 -30.30 -22.32
CA PHE A 131 12.22 -29.43 -21.18
C PHE A 131 13.53 -28.72 -20.85
N LYS A 132 13.50 -27.40 -21.01
CA LYS A 132 14.69 -26.58 -20.85
C LYS A 132 14.92 -26.14 -19.40
N LEU A 133 13.90 -26.20 -18.53
CA LEU A 133 13.97 -25.80 -17.12
C LEU A 133 14.24 -26.99 -16.17
N LYS A 134 15.21 -27.85 -16.48
CA LYS A 134 15.44 -29.16 -15.80
C LYS A 134 15.46 -29.10 -14.27
N ASP A 135 15.98 -28.02 -13.69
CA ASP A 135 16.05 -27.82 -12.23
C ASP A 135 14.78 -27.19 -11.63
N CYS A 136 13.71 -27.08 -12.41
CA CYS A 136 12.42 -26.53 -12.01
C CYS A 136 11.29 -27.57 -12.09
N PRO A 137 11.28 -28.58 -11.21
CA PRO A 137 10.20 -29.56 -11.20
C PRO A 137 8.88 -28.88 -10.80
N ILE A 138 7.89 -28.97 -11.68
CA ILE A 138 6.53 -28.49 -11.42
C ILE A 138 5.78 -29.57 -10.65
N GLY A 139 5.24 -29.21 -9.50
CA GLY A 139 4.50 -30.11 -8.63
C GLY A 139 3.47 -29.39 -7.79
N ASN A 140 2.55 -30.17 -7.24
CA ASN A 140 1.51 -29.68 -6.34
C ASN A 140 2.12 -29.38 -4.96
N TYR A 141 1.77 -28.24 -4.36
CA TYR A 141 2.13 -27.95 -2.97
C TYR A 141 1.37 -28.83 -1.96
N ASN A 142 0.31 -29.51 -2.40
CA ASN A 142 -0.56 -30.37 -1.59
C ASN A 142 -1.16 -29.62 -0.39
N LEU A 143 -1.46 -28.33 -0.56
CA LEU A 143 -2.11 -27.47 0.43
C LEU A 143 -3.63 -27.46 0.17
N SER A 144 -4.43 -27.48 1.24
CA SER A 144 -5.82 -27.06 1.15
C SER A 144 -5.89 -25.55 0.85
N LYS A 145 -7.07 -25.06 0.46
CA LYS A 145 -7.24 -23.65 0.10
C LYS A 145 -6.83 -22.71 1.24
N ASP A 146 -7.28 -22.98 2.46
CA ASP A 146 -6.97 -22.12 3.62
C ASP A 146 -5.49 -22.20 4.02
N GLU A 147 -4.90 -23.40 3.98
CA GLU A 147 -3.45 -23.58 4.18
C GLU A 147 -2.65 -22.81 3.12
N PHE A 148 -3.11 -22.82 1.86
CA PHE A 148 -2.45 -22.09 0.79
C PHE A 148 -2.60 -20.58 0.94
N MET A 149 -3.74 -20.06 1.39
CA MET A 149 -3.89 -18.63 1.64
C MET A 149 -2.92 -18.14 2.71
N ASN A 150 -2.74 -18.91 3.80
CA ASN A 150 -1.74 -18.59 4.82
C ASN A 150 -0.33 -18.65 4.26
N PHE A 151 0.01 -19.73 3.55
CA PHE A 151 1.31 -19.87 2.88
C PHE A 151 1.57 -18.73 1.89
N LYS A 152 0.55 -18.31 1.14
CA LYS A 152 0.61 -17.25 0.14
C LYS A 152 1.05 -15.94 0.75
N TYR A 153 0.37 -15.48 1.79
CA TYR A 153 0.70 -14.22 2.44
C TYR A 153 2.09 -14.24 3.08
N LEU A 154 2.49 -15.36 3.69
CA LEU A 154 3.84 -15.53 4.24
C LEU A 154 4.92 -15.47 3.14
N TYR A 155 4.70 -16.18 2.03
CA TYR A 155 5.61 -16.22 0.88
C TYR A 155 5.76 -14.84 0.24
N GLU A 156 4.63 -14.20 -0.10
CA GLU A 156 4.62 -12.88 -0.71
C GLU A 156 5.31 -11.85 0.18
N PHE A 157 5.01 -11.85 1.48
CA PHE A 157 5.67 -10.93 2.40
C PHE A 157 7.18 -11.15 2.47
N PHE A 158 7.65 -12.39 2.60
CA PHE A 158 9.07 -12.70 2.70
C PHE A 158 9.85 -12.11 1.52
N PHE A 159 9.37 -12.32 0.30
CA PHE A 159 10.04 -11.81 -0.89
C PHE A 159 9.84 -10.32 -1.12
N ASN A 160 8.67 -9.76 -0.79
CA ASN A 160 8.49 -8.31 -0.83
C ASN A 160 9.38 -7.59 0.17
N TYR A 161 9.63 -8.19 1.35
CA TYR A 161 10.48 -7.60 2.38
C TYR A 161 11.92 -7.41 1.90
N ILE A 162 12.45 -8.29 1.05
CA ILE A 162 13.80 -8.17 0.46
C ILE A 162 13.96 -6.85 -0.31
N ASP A 163 12.92 -6.42 -1.02
CA ASP A 163 12.91 -5.11 -1.70
C ASP A 163 12.63 -3.98 -0.72
N ILE A 164 11.65 -4.17 0.16
CA ILE A 164 11.16 -3.15 1.09
C ILE A 164 12.25 -2.72 2.08
N ARG A 165 13.07 -3.64 2.62
CA ARG A 165 14.12 -3.32 3.60
C ARG A 165 15.09 -2.26 3.08
N ASN A 166 15.36 -2.28 1.77
CA ASN A 166 16.19 -1.28 1.11
C ASN A 166 15.45 0.04 0.91
N LYS A 167 14.14 -0.01 0.63
CA LYS A 167 13.30 1.19 0.44
C LYS A 167 13.05 1.95 1.74
N ILE A 168 12.73 1.27 2.85
CA ILE A 168 12.52 1.92 4.16
C ILE A 168 13.81 2.53 4.73
N SER A 169 14.97 2.02 4.28
CA SER A 169 16.28 2.53 4.67
C SER A 169 16.65 3.84 3.96
N LYS A 170 15.96 4.20 2.86
CA LYS A 170 16.18 5.45 2.13
C LYS A 170 15.32 6.55 2.72
N ASP A 171 15.96 7.60 3.24
CA ASP A 171 15.24 8.69 3.92
C ASP A 171 14.31 9.50 3.01
N ASN A 172 14.55 9.46 1.69
CA ASN A 172 13.75 10.18 0.69
C ASN A 172 12.69 9.32 -0.01
N ASP A 173 12.48 8.05 0.40
CA ASP A 173 11.42 7.24 -0.22
C ASP A 173 10.05 7.72 0.28
N SER A 174 9.26 8.32 -0.62
CA SER A 174 7.93 8.85 -0.33
C SER A 174 6.97 7.78 0.20
N ASN A 175 7.24 6.51 -0.08
CA ASN A 175 6.38 5.38 0.25
C ASN A 175 6.83 4.63 1.50
N LYS A 176 7.91 5.10 2.15
CA LYS A 176 8.45 4.53 3.40
C LYS A 176 7.37 4.26 4.44
N GLN A 177 6.46 5.21 4.68
CA GLN A 177 5.39 5.05 5.66
C GLN A 177 4.40 3.94 5.27
N LEU A 178 4.04 3.82 3.98
CA LEU A 178 3.15 2.76 3.49
C LEU A 178 3.80 1.38 3.65
N TYR A 179 5.09 1.25 3.34
CA TYR A 179 5.82 0.01 3.55
C TYR A 179 5.93 -0.37 5.03
N CYS A 180 6.17 0.61 5.91
CA CYS A 180 6.18 0.37 7.35
C CYS A 180 4.81 -0.11 7.86
N LYS A 181 3.72 0.50 7.39
CA LYS A 181 2.36 0.04 7.70
C LYS A 181 2.09 -1.39 7.20
N TYR A 182 2.56 -1.72 6.00
CA TYR A 182 2.51 -3.08 5.47
C TYR A 182 3.21 -4.10 6.37
N ILE A 183 4.44 -3.80 6.82
CA ILE A 183 5.20 -4.65 7.76
C ILE A 183 4.45 -4.82 9.08
N LYS A 184 3.96 -3.72 9.67
CA LYS A 184 3.20 -3.74 10.92
C LYS A 184 1.98 -4.65 10.85
N ASN A 185 1.18 -4.56 9.78
CA ASN A 185 -0.01 -5.38 9.60
C ASN A 185 0.34 -6.84 9.32
N PHE A 186 1.41 -7.11 8.55
CA PHE A 186 1.85 -8.47 8.33
C PHE A 186 2.32 -9.13 9.64
N PHE A 187 3.00 -8.41 10.54
CA PHE A 187 3.38 -9.00 11.85
C PHE A 187 2.16 -9.36 12.71
N GLN A 188 1.07 -8.60 12.61
CA GLN A 188 -0.19 -8.99 13.25
C GLN A 188 -0.76 -10.27 12.64
N PHE A 189 -0.79 -10.35 11.30
CA PHE A 189 -1.20 -11.56 10.59
C PHE A 189 -0.33 -12.78 10.94
N TYR A 190 0.99 -12.63 10.97
CA TYR A 190 1.93 -13.67 11.37
C TYR A 190 1.57 -14.24 12.75
N ASN A 191 1.36 -13.36 13.72
CA ASN A 191 1.03 -13.75 15.09
C ASN A 191 -0.34 -14.43 15.20
N LYS A 192 -1.32 -14.05 14.37
CA LYS A 192 -2.62 -14.72 14.27
C LYS A 192 -2.50 -16.19 13.83
N ILE A 193 -1.60 -16.49 12.89
CA ILE A 193 -1.58 -17.83 12.24
C ILE A 193 -0.48 -18.78 12.74
N LYS A 194 0.55 -18.27 13.42
CA LYS A 194 1.71 -19.08 13.82
C LYS A 194 1.36 -20.20 14.80
N ASP A 195 0.46 -19.94 15.75
CA ASP A 195 0.11 -20.91 16.80
C ASP A 195 -0.71 -22.08 16.23
N SER A 196 -1.42 -21.86 15.13
CA SER A 196 -2.13 -22.90 14.38
C SER A 196 -1.17 -23.83 13.60
N CYS A 197 0.12 -23.51 13.57
CA CYS A 197 1.15 -24.21 12.80
C CYS A 197 2.42 -24.45 13.63
N PRO A 198 2.34 -25.20 14.75
CA PRO A 198 3.47 -25.36 15.66
C PRO A 198 4.56 -26.27 15.08
N PRO A 199 5.80 -26.23 15.64
CA PRO A 199 6.87 -27.14 15.25
C PRO A 199 6.45 -28.61 15.36
N ARG A 200 6.94 -29.45 14.43
CA ARG A 200 6.66 -30.91 14.38
C ARG A 200 5.18 -31.27 14.21
N SER A 201 4.33 -30.32 13.85
CA SER A 201 2.99 -30.60 13.34
C SER A 201 3.04 -31.00 11.87
N ASN A 202 1.94 -31.56 11.35
CA ASN A 202 1.74 -31.76 9.91
C ASN A 202 1.49 -30.44 9.16
N CYS A 203 1.82 -29.28 9.75
CA CYS A 203 1.59 -27.99 9.12
C CYS A 203 2.56 -27.77 7.95
N LYS A 204 1.97 -27.61 6.76
CA LYS A 204 2.71 -27.56 5.49
C LYS A 204 3.38 -26.22 5.19
N TYR A 205 3.06 -25.17 5.94
CA TYR A 205 3.68 -23.84 5.80
C TYR A 205 4.61 -23.46 6.96
N TYR A 206 4.95 -24.42 7.83
CA TYR A 206 5.87 -24.18 8.95
C TYR A 206 7.24 -23.65 8.50
N ASN A 207 7.79 -24.19 7.41
CA ASN A 207 9.13 -23.81 6.93
C ASN A 207 9.25 -22.32 6.57
N ILE A 208 8.19 -21.68 6.07
CA ILE A 208 8.23 -20.24 5.77
C ILE A 208 8.04 -19.40 7.04
N LEU A 209 7.28 -19.87 8.04
CA LEU A 209 7.22 -19.24 9.36
C LEU A 209 8.59 -19.23 10.04
N GLU A 210 9.31 -20.36 9.98
CA GLU A 210 10.65 -20.49 10.54
C GLU A 210 11.66 -19.60 9.80
N LYS A 211 11.59 -19.53 8.46
CA LYS A 211 12.42 -18.60 7.68
C LYS A 211 12.18 -17.15 8.07
N LEU A 212 10.92 -16.74 8.24
CA LEU A 212 10.59 -15.39 8.70
C LEU A 212 11.11 -15.14 10.12
N LYS A 213 10.90 -16.07 11.04
CA LYS A 213 11.43 -15.98 12.42
C LYS A 213 12.95 -15.80 12.39
N ASN A 214 13.66 -16.59 11.60
CA ASN A 214 15.11 -16.49 11.48
C ASN A 214 15.54 -15.14 10.88
N GLU A 215 14.88 -14.65 9.84
CA GLU A 215 15.18 -13.35 9.22
C GLU A 215 15.04 -12.20 10.23
N PHE A 216 13.91 -12.13 10.93
CA PHE A 216 13.63 -10.99 11.81
C PHE A 216 14.31 -11.09 13.17
N ILE A 217 14.38 -12.29 13.76
CA ILE A 217 14.90 -12.48 15.11
C ILE A 217 16.37 -12.89 15.10
N THR A 218 16.72 -13.96 14.39
CA THR A 218 18.09 -14.49 14.40
C THR A 218 19.06 -13.60 13.64
N TYR A 219 18.68 -13.12 12.45
CA TYR A 219 19.46 -12.17 11.66
C TYR A 219 19.17 -10.71 12.03
N ASN A 220 18.27 -10.49 13.00
CA ASN A 220 18.06 -9.20 13.64
C ASN A 220 17.55 -8.08 12.71
N GLU A 221 16.88 -8.45 11.60
CA GLU A 221 16.23 -7.48 10.70
C GLU A 221 15.11 -6.70 11.41
N ILE A 222 14.60 -7.21 12.55
CA ILE A 222 13.64 -6.50 13.39
C ILE A 222 14.14 -5.12 13.85
N ASN A 223 15.44 -4.97 14.10
CA ASN A 223 16.01 -3.67 14.50
C ASN A 223 15.96 -2.65 13.36
N ASN A 224 16.19 -3.09 12.13
CA ASN A 224 16.03 -2.23 10.95
C ASN A 224 14.59 -1.72 10.86
N VAL A 225 13.60 -2.58 11.11
CA VAL A 225 12.19 -2.18 11.18
C VAL A 225 11.95 -1.17 12.30
N TYR A 226 12.41 -1.43 13.54
CA TYR A 226 12.21 -0.51 14.66
C TYR A 226 12.79 0.88 14.43
N ASP A 227 13.97 0.95 13.85
CA ASP A 227 14.69 2.20 13.64
C ASP A 227 14.12 2.96 12.45
N LYS A 228 13.97 2.29 11.30
CA LYS A 228 13.54 2.95 10.07
C LYS A 228 12.06 3.30 10.07
N CYS A 229 11.22 2.48 10.70
CA CYS A 229 9.78 2.74 10.77
C CYS A 229 9.35 3.48 12.04
N ASN A 230 10.29 3.84 12.92
CA ASN A 230 9.99 4.44 14.22
C ASN A 230 8.96 3.63 15.02
N TYR A 231 9.16 2.31 15.06
CA TYR A 231 8.30 1.37 15.77
C TYR A 231 8.96 0.81 17.02
N GLU A 232 8.14 0.36 17.95
CA GLU A 232 8.53 -0.43 19.11
C GLU A 232 7.64 -1.67 19.24
N LYS A 233 8.13 -2.67 19.98
CA LYS A 233 7.37 -3.90 20.22
C LYS A 233 6.14 -3.62 21.09
N THR A 234 5.05 -4.30 20.80
CA THR A 234 3.83 -4.32 21.60
C THR A 234 3.25 -5.73 21.63
N SER A 235 2.33 -5.98 22.56
CA SER A 235 1.58 -7.23 22.63
C SER A 235 0.64 -7.38 21.44
N CYS A 236 0.61 -8.56 20.83
CA CYS A 236 -0.40 -8.91 19.85
C CYS A 236 -1.75 -9.19 20.51
N LYS A 237 -2.84 -8.82 19.83
CA LYS A 237 -4.22 -9.13 20.24
C LYS A 237 -4.51 -10.63 20.15
N GLU A 238 -3.95 -11.28 19.13
CA GLU A 238 -4.10 -12.70 18.82
C GLU A 238 -2.72 -13.35 18.77
N GLY A 239 -2.65 -14.62 19.15
CA GLY A 239 -1.41 -15.39 19.17
C GLY A 239 -0.58 -15.26 20.45
N SER A 240 0.40 -16.15 20.58
CA SER A 240 1.31 -16.22 21.72
C SER A 240 2.37 -15.11 21.68
N ASN A 241 2.45 -14.32 22.76
CA ASN A 241 3.42 -13.24 22.90
C ASN A 241 4.76 -13.76 23.48
N LEU A 242 5.45 -14.63 22.72
CA LEU A 242 6.76 -15.16 23.10
C LEU A 242 7.85 -14.11 22.89
N SER A 243 8.79 -14.00 23.83
CA SER A 243 9.85 -12.99 23.80
C SER A 243 10.91 -13.21 22.72
N ASP A 244 11.04 -14.44 22.24
CA ASP A 244 12.00 -14.87 21.22
C ASP A 244 11.39 -14.97 19.82
N ASP A 245 10.27 -14.29 19.57
CA ASP A 245 9.51 -14.37 18.33
C ASP A 245 9.16 -12.99 17.75
N ILE A 246 8.64 -12.95 16.52
CA ILE A 246 8.26 -11.72 15.82
C ILE A 246 7.13 -11.01 16.60
N PRO A 247 7.36 -9.82 17.17
CA PRO A 247 6.35 -9.12 17.97
C PRO A 247 5.40 -8.32 17.07
N CYS A 248 4.26 -7.92 17.63
CA CYS A 248 3.47 -6.86 17.02
C CYS A 248 4.14 -5.50 17.21
N LEU A 249 3.80 -4.54 16.34
CA LEU A 249 4.43 -3.22 16.32
C LEU A 249 3.44 -2.12 16.70
N THR A 250 3.92 -1.14 17.45
CA THR A 250 3.25 0.14 17.66
C THR A 250 4.18 1.28 17.28
N GLU A 251 3.62 2.44 16.97
CA GLU A 251 4.42 3.66 16.78
C GLU A 251 5.13 4.00 18.09
N LYS A 252 6.44 4.27 18.01
CA LYS A 252 7.16 4.92 19.11
C LYS A 252 6.45 6.25 19.32
N GLY A 253 5.76 6.38 20.45
CA GLY A 253 5.17 7.65 20.83
C GLY A 253 6.24 8.73 20.70
N ASN A 254 5.92 9.86 20.07
CA ASN A 254 6.82 11.00 20.10
C ASN A 254 7.20 11.22 21.57
N ARG A 255 8.49 11.20 21.92
CA ARG A 255 8.93 11.51 23.29
C ARG A 255 8.46 12.91 23.77
N PHE A 256 7.88 13.70 22.87
CA PHE A 256 7.17 14.94 23.16
C PHE A 256 5.78 14.75 23.80
N THR A 257 5.07 13.64 23.57
CA THR A 257 3.76 13.38 24.21
C THR A 257 3.90 12.65 25.56
N ILE A 258 4.98 11.89 25.77
CA ILE A 258 5.26 11.15 27.03
C ILE A 258 6.11 11.98 28.01
N LYS A 259 5.92 13.30 28.04
CA LYS A 259 6.25 14.11 29.23
C LYS A 259 5.00 14.65 29.95
N ILE A 260 3.79 14.34 29.45
CA ILE A 260 2.54 14.86 30.01
C ILE A 260 1.80 13.84 30.87
N SER A 261 2.10 12.53 30.77
CA SER A 261 1.37 11.49 31.51
C SER A 261 2.10 10.91 32.73
N GLY A 262 3.17 11.57 33.20
CA GLY A 262 3.94 11.14 34.38
C GLY A 262 3.87 12.07 35.59
N ASP A 263 3.33 13.28 35.46
CA ASP A 263 3.38 14.28 36.53
C ASP A 263 1.99 14.62 37.05
N ASN A 264 1.87 14.52 38.38
CA ASN A 264 0.83 15.01 39.28
C ASN A 264 -0.22 15.93 38.59
N PRO A 265 -1.55 15.67 38.68
CA PRO A 265 -2.59 16.49 38.04
C PRO A 265 -2.47 18.01 38.33
N TYR A 266 -1.84 18.39 39.44
CA TYR A 266 -1.50 19.78 39.75
C TYR A 266 -0.54 20.44 38.74
N ASN A 267 0.44 19.69 38.20
CA ASN A 267 1.38 20.19 37.19
C ASN A 267 0.71 20.39 35.82
N ILE A 268 -0.25 19.53 35.45
CA ILE A 268 -1.01 19.64 34.20
C ILE A 268 -1.86 20.91 34.21
N ILE A 269 -2.56 21.16 35.33
CA ILE A 269 -3.34 22.39 35.53
C ILE A 269 -2.40 23.61 35.43
N ASN A 270 -1.23 23.57 36.07
CA ASN A 270 -0.30 24.70 36.07
C ASN A 270 0.28 24.99 34.66
N ILE A 271 0.56 23.96 33.86
CA ILE A 271 1.02 24.12 32.47
C ILE A 271 -0.09 24.73 31.60
N LEU A 272 -1.33 24.22 31.70
CA LEU A 272 -2.46 24.75 30.95
C LEU A 272 -2.74 26.22 31.31
N PHE A 273 -2.67 26.56 32.61
CA PHE A 273 -2.80 27.94 33.08
C PHE A 273 -1.67 28.84 32.55
N ASN A 274 -0.42 28.37 32.57
CA ASN A 274 0.70 29.15 32.05
C ASN A 274 0.57 29.42 30.54
N VAL A 275 0.19 28.41 29.74
CA VAL A 275 -0.05 28.59 28.29
C VAL A 275 -1.17 29.61 28.05
N LEU A 276 -2.25 29.54 28.84
CA LEU A 276 -3.36 30.50 28.74
C LEU A 276 -2.92 31.93 29.06
N ILE A 277 -2.08 32.11 30.09
CA ILE A 277 -1.52 33.41 30.49
C ILE A 277 -0.63 33.99 29.38
N TYR A 278 0.22 33.17 28.77
CA TYR A 278 1.06 33.61 27.65
C TYR A 278 0.22 33.98 26.42
N LEU A 279 -0.83 33.22 26.09
CA LEU A 279 -1.73 33.56 24.98
C LEU A 279 -2.46 34.89 25.22
N ILE A 280 -2.95 35.14 26.42
CA ILE A 280 -3.60 36.41 26.79
C ILE A 280 -2.59 37.57 26.70
N SER A 281 -1.35 37.36 27.14
CA SER A 281 -0.28 38.37 27.07
C SER A 281 0.13 38.68 25.61
N ILE A 282 0.15 37.66 24.75
CA ILE A 282 0.43 37.82 23.32
C ILE A 282 -0.73 38.55 22.61
N LEU A 283 -1.98 38.19 22.90
CA LEU A 283 -3.16 38.86 22.34
C LEU A 283 -3.27 40.33 22.78
N THR A 284 -2.98 40.64 24.04
CA THR A 284 -2.99 42.03 24.53
C THR A 284 -1.87 42.86 23.90
N THR A 285 -0.68 42.31 23.73
CA THR A 285 0.42 43.01 23.04
C THR A 285 0.12 43.22 21.55
N PHE A 286 -0.43 42.23 20.85
CA PHE A 286 -0.85 42.41 19.45
C PHE A 286 -1.97 43.44 19.28
N THR A 287 -2.93 43.51 20.20
CA THR A 287 -4.01 44.52 20.14
C THR A 287 -3.49 45.94 20.42
N LEU A 288 -2.53 46.09 21.35
CA LEU A 288 -1.85 47.37 21.57
C LEU A 288 -1.02 47.80 20.35
N LEU A 289 -0.24 46.89 19.75
CA LEU A 289 0.52 47.19 18.53
C LEU A 289 -0.40 47.50 17.33
N TYR A 290 -1.52 46.81 17.21
CA TYR A 290 -2.52 47.09 16.17
C TYR A 290 -3.15 48.49 16.32
N LYS A 291 -3.39 48.94 17.56
CA LYS A 291 -4.05 50.23 17.84
C LYS A 291 -3.08 51.42 17.92
N PHE A 292 -1.86 51.21 18.40
CA PHE A 292 -0.91 52.29 18.73
C PHE A 292 0.37 52.30 17.88
N THR A 293 0.58 51.33 17.00
CA THR A 293 1.71 51.30 16.04
C THR A 293 1.19 51.51 14.61
N PRO A 294 1.91 52.21 13.71
CA PRO A 294 1.49 52.42 12.32
C PRO A 294 1.36 51.13 11.48
N LEU A 295 1.57 49.95 12.07
CA LEU A 295 1.32 48.64 11.46
C LEU A 295 -0.18 48.40 11.21
N GLY A 296 -1.07 48.88 12.08
CA GLY A 296 -2.52 48.72 11.92
C GLY A 296 -3.06 49.44 10.68
N SER A 297 -2.62 50.68 10.43
CA SER A 297 -2.99 51.44 9.23
C SER A 297 -2.41 50.84 7.95
N LEU A 298 -1.21 50.26 8.02
CA LEU A 298 -0.55 49.56 6.91
C LEU A 298 -1.30 48.27 6.51
N LEU A 299 -1.73 47.48 7.50
CA LEU A 299 -2.55 46.29 7.28
C LEU A 299 -3.93 46.65 6.70
N ARG A 300 -4.60 47.67 7.27
CA ARG A 300 -5.91 48.12 6.79
C ARG A 300 -5.84 48.67 5.36
N SER A 301 -4.78 49.41 5.02
CA SER A 301 -4.52 49.88 3.66
C SER A 301 -4.35 48.71 2.67
N ARG A 302 -3.58 47.68 3.04
CA ARG A 302 -3.38 46.48 2.20
C ARG A 302 -4.68 45.68 2.01
N MET A 303 -5.48 45.55 3.06
CA MET A 303 -6.78 44.87 2.98
C MET A 303 -7.78 45.63 2.10
N ASN A 304 -7.87 46.96 2.25
CA ASN A 304 -8.72 47.79 1.40
C ASN A 304 -8.26 47.76 -0.07
N LYS A 305 -6.95 47.77 -0.31
CA LYS A 305 -6.40 47.66 -1.67
C LYS A 305 -6.78 46.33 -2.34
N ARG A 306 -6.78 45.22 -1.58
CA ARG A 306 -7.24 43.91 -2.09
C ARG A 306 -8.75 43.86 -2.31
N LYS A 307 -9.54 44.50 -1.45
CA LYS A 307 -10.99 44.59 -1.60
C LYS A 307 -11.38 45.36 -2.88
N ASN A 308 -10.75 46.52 -3.12
CA ASN A 308 -11.01 47.32 -4.32
C ASN A 308 -10.61 46.58 -5.61
N ILE A 309 -9.50 45.81 -5.59
CA ILE A 309 -9.11 44.97 -6.73
C ILE A 309 -10.15 43.87 -6.98
N LEU A 310 -10.69 43.25 -5.93
CA LEU A 310 -11.71 42.22 -6.06
C LEU A 310 -13.02 42.80 -6.60
N GLU A 311 -13.47 43.96 -6.10
CA GLU A 311 -14.67 44.65 -6.62
C GLU A 311 -14.52 45.01 -8.11
N HIS A 312 -13.37 45.54 -8.54
CA HIS A 312 -13.12 45.82 -9.97
C HIS A 312 -13.05 44.56 -10.86
N VAL A 313 -12.57 43.42 -10.33
CA VAL A 313 -12.58 42.15 -11.06
C VAL A 313 -13.99 41.57 -11.17
N TYR A 314 -14.85 41.80 -10.17
CA TYR A 314 -16.27 41.42 -10.25
C TYR A 314 -17.06 42.36 -11.18
N GLU A 315 -16.88 43.68 -11.11
CA GLU A 315 -17.52 44.65 -12.02
C GLU A 315 -17.18 44.37 -13.50
N ASN A 316 -15.90 44.17 -13.83
CA ASN A 316 -15.49 43.88 -15.22
C ASN A 316 -16.06 42.55 -15.77
N ASN A 317 -16.39 41.59 -14.91
CA ASN A 317 -16.94 40.29 -15.36
C ASN A 317 -18.46 40.36 -15.62
N TYR A 318 -19.18 41.35 -15.07
CA TYR A 318 -20.60 41.57 -15.37
C TYR A 318 -20.81 42.47 -16.60
N ASP A 319 -19.90 43.42 -16.86
CA ASP A 319 -19.99 44.32 -18.02
C ASP A 319 -19.73 43.62 -19.38
N HIS A 320 -19.13 42.43 -19.39
CA HIS A 320 -18.86 41.67 -20.62
C HIS A 320 -19.98 40.69 -21.04
N LEU A 321 -21.09 40.58 -20.29
CA LEU A 321 -22.19 39.65 -20.56
C LEU A 321 -23.56 40.32 -20.79
N GLY A 322 -23.62 41.65 -20.90
CA GLY A 322 -24.87 42.42 -20.98
C GLY A 322 -25.14 43.12 -22.32
N ASN A 323 -24.79 42.54 -23.47
CA ASN A 323 -25.25 43.05 -24.78
C ASN A 323 -26.43 42.21 -25.29
N ILE A 324 -27.63 42.47 -24.76
CA ILE A 324 -28.90 42.08 -25.38
C ILE A 324 -29.83 43.31 -25.38
N SER A 325 -30.02 43.85 -26.59
CA SER A 325 -31.07 44.72 -27.13
C SER A 325 -32.03 45.52 -26.23
N LYS A 326 -32.10 46.85 -26.51
CA LYS A 326 -33.29 47.71 -26.78
C LYS A 326 -34.53 47.53 -25.88
N ASP A 327 -35.11 48.52 -25.21
CA ASP A 327 -35.40 49.92 -25.54
C ASP A 327 -35.67 50.77 -24.26
N GLU A 328 -35.78 52.07 -24.49
CA GLU A 328 -36.06 53.27 -23.69
C GLU A 328 -36.89 53.22 -22.38
N VAL A 329 -36.54 54.13 -21.44
CA VAL A 329 -37.35 55.21 -20.80
C VAL A 329 -36.96 55.45 -19.32
N PRO A 330 -36.87 56.71 -18.84
CA PRO A 330 -36.11 57.13 -17.65
C PRO A 330 -36.97 57.47 -16.43
N ASN A 331 -36.39 57.56 -15.21
CA ASN A 331 -36.75 58.66 -14.30
C ASN A 331 -35.80 58.91 -13.12
N PHE A 332 -35.63 60.21 -12.86
CA PHE A 332 -35.05 60.88 -11.70
C PHE A 332 -35.78 60.51 -10.39
N ASP A 333 -35.08 60.55 -9.23
CA ASP A 333 -35.33 61.62 -8.25
C ASP A 333 -34.30 61.69 -7.10
N SER A 334 -34.23 62.91 -6.59
CA SER A 334 -33.39 63.60 -5.62
C SER A 334 -33.35 63.08 -4.18
N ARG A 335 -32.24 63.38 -3.48
CA ARG A 335 -32.26 63.99 -2.14
C ARG A 335 -30.90 64.61 -1.76
N GLY A 336 -30.97 65.87 -1.31
CA GLY A 336 -29.89 66.84 -1.27
C GLY A 336 -29.01 66.84 -0.02
N TYR A 337 -27.82 67.39 -0.22
CA TYR A 337 -26.80 67.66 0.79
C TYR A 337 -27.09 69.01 1.48
N ASN A 338 -27.06 69.04 2.82
CA ASN A 338 -27.01 70.26 3.61
C ASN A 338 -25.55 70.53 3.99
N VAL A 339 -24.94 71.60 3.45
CA VAL A 339 -23.65 72.12 3.91
C VAL A 339 -23.83 73.59 4.26
N LEU A 340 -23.69 73.90 5.55
CA LEU A 340 -23.70 75.27 6.07
C LEU A 340 -22.30 75.86 5.91
N TYR A 341 -22.20 77.02 5.26
CA TYR A 341 -20.94 77.78 5.11
C TYR A 341 -20.73 78.69 6.31
N GLN A 342 -19.51 78.72 6.86
CA GLN A 342 -19.05 79.78 7.74
C GLN A 342 -17.66 80.21 7.27
N SER A 343 -17.58 81.44 6.77
CA SER A 343 -16.36 82.06 6.27
C SER A 343 -15.86 83.08 7.27
N ASP A 344 -14.68 82.86 7.84
CA ASP A 344 -13.89 83.90 8.49
C ASP A 344 -12.62 84.14 7.66
N LYS A 345 -12.42 85.41 7.26
CA LYS A 345 -11.14 85.92 6.77
C LYS A 345 -10.81 87.20 7.54
N ASN A 346 -9.62 87.18 8.13
CA ASN A 346 -9.01 88.15 9.03
C ASN A 346 -8.90 89.58 8.46
N ILE A 347 -9.02 90.59 9.34
CA ILE A 347 -7.95 91.51 9.82
C ILE A 347 -8.46 92.22 11.07
#